data_AF-A0A0P7UJA5-F1
#
_entry.id   AF-A0A0P7UJA5-F1
#
_cell.length_a   1.000
_cell.length_b   1.000
_cell.length_c   1.000
_cell.angle_alpha   90.00
_cell.angle_beta   90.00
_cell.angle_gamma   90.00
#
_symmetry.space_group_name_H-M   'P 1'
#
loop_
_entity.id
_entity.type
_entity.pdbx_description
1 polymer ?
#
loop_
_entity_poly.entity_id
_entity_poly.type
_entity_poly.pdbx_seq_one_letter_code
_entity_poly.pdbx_strand_id
1 'polypeptide(L)'
;MVVNQDGQPLIEGQLKEKQVRWRVIKRWKTRYFTLAGNQLLFCRGKSKEGAEDSPIELSKVQSVKAVARKRRDCGLPRAFEIFTESRSYVLKAQDEQRAQEWLQCINVAVAQAQARERQQQEATTYL
;
A
#
# COMPACT_ATOMS: atom_id res chain seq x y z
N MET A 1 -3.97 -17.75 -2.54
CA MET A 1 -3.98 -16.54 -1.68
C MET A 1 -3.40 -16.96 -0.35
N VAL A 2 -2.36 -16.28 0.12
CA VAL A 2 -1.85 -16.50 1.49
C VAL A 2 -2.72 -15.67 2.41
N VAL A 3 -3.24 -16.28 3.46
CA VAL A 3 -4.07 -15.61 4.48
C VAL A 3 -3.39 -15.77 5.84
N ASN A 4 -3.55 -14.77 6.72
CA ASN A 4 -3.09 -14.88 8.10
C ASN A 4 -4.03 -15.81 8.90
N GLN A 5 -3.71 -16.02 10.19
CA GLN A 5 -4.50 -16.87 11.08
C GLN A 5 -5.95 -16.38 11.26
N ASP A 6 -6.21 -15.09 10.99
CA ASP A 6 -7.53 -14.45 11.03
C ASP A 6 -8.28 -14.54 9.69
N GLY A 7 -7.77 -15.31 8.72
CA GLY A 7 -8.34 -15.46 7.39
C GLY A 7 -8.24 -14.21 6.50
N GLN A 8 -7.41 -13.23 6.89
CA GLN A 8 -7.23 -11.98 6.15
C GLN A 8 -6.13 -12.13 5.11
N PRO A 9 -6.21 -11.42 3.97
CA PRO A 9 -5.17 -11.43 2.95
C PRO A 9 -3.81 -11.06 3.57
N LEU A 10 -2.83 -11.95 3.38
CA LEU A 10 -1.46 -11.76 3.84
C LEU A 10 -0.54 -11.79 2.63
N ILE A 11 0.22 -10.73 2.44
CA ILE A 11 1.32 -10.70 1.47
C ILE A 11 2.44 -9.86 2.05
N GLU A 12 3.66 -10.34 1.87
CA GLU A 12 4.85 -9.64 2.31
C GLU A 12 5.96 -9.74 1.27
N GLY A 13 6.87 -8.78 1.30
CA GLY A 13 8.00 -8.77 0.40
C GLY A 13 8.59 -7.40 0.14
N GLN A 14 9.66 -7.41 -0.64
CA GLN A 14 10.39 -6.19 -0.97
C GLN A 14 9.71 -5.45 -2.13
N LEU A 15 9.43 -4.17 -1.92
CA LEU A 15 8.95 -3.24 -2.94
C LEU A 15 9.84 -2.01 -2.99
N LYS A 16 9.93 -1.39 -4.16
CA LYS A 16 10.60 -0.09 -4.31
C LYS A 16 9.56 1.02 -4.16
N GLU A 17 9.67 1.82 -3.11
CA GLU A 17 8.88 3.04 -2.91
C GLU A 17 9.51 4.19 -3.71
N LYS A 18 8.71 4.90 -4.50
CA LYS A 18 9.10 6.15 -5.14
C LYS A 18 9.03 7.28 -4.11
N GLN A 19 10.18 7.80 -3.71
CA GLN A 19 10.28 8.95 -2.83
C GLN A 19 10.55 10.22 -3.62
N VAL A 20 9.77 11.27 -3.33
CA VAL A 20 9.99 12.63 -3.83
C VAL A 20 10.70 13.39 -2.71
N ARG A 21 11.98 13.70 -2.89
CA ARG A 21 12.82 14.34 -1.85
C ARG A 21 12.85 15.87 -1.93
N TRP A 22 12.34 16.43 -3.03
CA TRP A 22 12.30 17.86 -3.43
C TRP A 22 11.38 17.95 -4.68
N ARG A 23 11.04 19.16 -5.15
CA ARG A 23 10.06 19.40 -6.24
C ARG A 23 10.24 18.58 -7.53
N VAL A 24 11.40 17.99 -7.82
CA VAL A 24 11.67 17.28 -9.09
C VAL A 24 12.47 15.97 -9.01
N ILE A 25 13.52 15.83 -8.19
CA ILE A 25 14.30 14.59 -8.20
C ILE A 25 13.55 13.47 -7.43
N LYS A 26 13.36 12.34 -8.13
CA LYS A 26 12.66 11.13 -7.65
C LYS A 26 13.71 10.07 -7.35
N ARG A 27 13.60 9.36 -6.21
CA ARG A 27 14.47 8.22 -5.87
C ARG A 27 13.64 6.99 -5.52
N TRP A 28 14.03 5.83 -6.03
CA TRP A 28 13.47 4.56 -5.60
C TRP A 28 14.21 4.06 -4.36
N LYS A 29 13.48 3.72 -3.30
CA LYS A 29 14.03 3.11 -2.10
C LYS A 29 13.40 1.74 -1.90
N THR A 30 14.22 0.69 -1.84
CA THR A 30 13.75 -0.66 -1.51
C THR A 30 13.35 -0.69 -0.04
N ARG A 31 12.16 -1.23 0.24
CA ARG A 31 11.63 -1.45 1.59
C ARG A 31 10.91 -2.79 1.64
N TYR A 32 10.84 -3.37 2.83
CA TYR A 32 10.00 -4.52 3.09
C TYR A 32 8.61 -4.02 3.47
N PHE A 33 7.58 -4.57 2.82
CA PHE A 33 6.18 -4.28 3.11
C PHE A 33 5.50 -5.56 3.58
N THR A 34 4.57 -5.40 4.52
CA THR A 34 3.72 -6.49 5.02
C THR A 34 2.28 -6.01 5.05
N LEU A 35 1.41 -6.67 4.30
CA LEU A 35 -0.03 -6.50 4.38
C LEU A 35 -0.57 -7.44 5.47
N ALA A 36 -1.12 -6.87 6.54
CA ALA A 36 -1.74 -7.63 7.62
C ALA A 36 -3.04 -6.94 8.06
N GLY A 37 -4.17 -7.59 7.81
CA GLY A 37 -5.48 -7.08 8.17
C GLY A 37 -5.80 -5.71 7.58
N ASN A 38 -6.07 -4.71 8.45
CA ASN A 38 -6.35 -3.33 8.03
C ASN A 38 -5.07 -2.48 7.85
N GLN A 39 -3.89 -3.07 7.88
CA GLN A 39 -2.64 -2.31 7.86
C GLN A 39 -1.69 -2.81 6.78
N LEU A 40 -1.10 -1.86 6.07
CA LEU A 40 0.09 -2.09 5.25
C LEU A 40 1.29 -1.45 5.95
N LEU A 41 2.12 -2.32 6.53
CA LEU A 41 3.28 -1.98 7.36
C LEU A 41 4.54 -1.89 6.51
N PHE A 42 5.44 -0.97 6.87
CA PHE A 42 6.77 -0.86 6.26
C PHE A 42 7.73 -0.05 7.15
N CYS A 43 9.02 -0.38 7.14
CA CYS A 43 10.02 0.34 7.94
C CYS A 43 10.74 1.44 7.13
N ARG A 44 10.70 2.67 7.64
CA ARG A 44 11.54 3.79 7.23
C ARG A 44 12.82 3.80 8.05
N GLY A 45 13.82 3.03 7.60
CA GLY A 45 15.14 2.97 8.25
C GLY A 45 15.67 4.34 8.72
N LYS A 46 16.36 4.33 9.88
CA LYS A 46 16.66 5.41 10.85
C LYS A 46 17.33 6.71 10.38
N SER A 47 17.22 7.10 9.11
CA SER A 47 17.83 8.33 8.60
C SER A 47 16.85 9.50 8.70
N LYS A 48 17.12 10.36 9.70
CA LYS A 48 16.50 11.65 10.06
C LYS A 48 15.37 11.56 11.09
N GLU A 49 15.68 12.11 12.26
CA GLU A 49 14.80 12.57 13.35
C GLU A 49 13.30 12.28 13.15
N GLY A 50 12.77 11.32 13.91
CA GLY A 50 11.34 11.27 14.26
C GLY A 50 10.35 10.81 13.19
N ALA A 51 10.77 10.22 12.07
CA ALA A 51 9.82 9.63 11.14
C ALA A 51 9.25 8.32 11.71
N GLU A 52 8.16 8.42 12.48
CA GLU A 52 7.36 7.24 12.87
C GLU A 52 7.02 6.41 11.63
N ASP A 53 7.20 5.10 11.76
CA ASP A 53 6.76 4.09 10.83
C ASP A 53 5.23 3.98 10.90
N SER A 54 4.52 5.03 10.47
CA SER A 54 3.06 5.02 10.51
C SER A 54 2.53 4.02 9.49
N PRO A 55 1.78 2.99 9.92
CA PRO A 55 1.10 2.06 9.03
C PRO A 55 0.21 2.79 8.03
N ILE A 56 0.07 2.27 6.82
CA ILE A 56 -1.02 2.69 5.94
C ILE A 56 -2.27 1.93 6.37
N GLU A 57 -3.22 2.63 6.98
CA GLU A 57 -4.54 2.08 7.26
C GLU A 57 -5.33 1.91 5.97
N LEU A 58 -5.76 0.67 5.69
CA LEU A 58 -6.40 0.31 4.43
C LEU A 58 -7.82 0.85 4.32
N SER A 59 -8.51 1.02 5.44
CA SER A 59 -9.83 1.66 5.48
C SER A 59 -9.80 3.11 4.95
N LYS A 60 -8.69 3.82 5.17
CA LYS A 60 -8.44 5.18 4.68
C LYS A 60 -7.89 5.24 3.25
N VAL A 61 -7.69 4.10 2.59
CA VAL A 61 -7.27 4.06 1.19
C VAL A 61 -8.45 4.42 0.31
N GLN A 62 -8.26 5.44 -0.53
CA GLN A 62 -9.28 5.89 -1.47
C GLN A 62 -9.21 5.12 -2.80
N SER A 63 -8.01 4.78 -3.27
CA SER A 63 -7.87 3.93 -4.46
C SER A 63 -6.52 3.23 -4.54
N VAL A 64 -6.50 2.09 -5.23
CA VAL A 64 -5.29 1.32 -5.56
C VAL A 64 -5.29 1.04 -7.05
N LYS A 65 -4.26 1.44 -7.78
CA LYS A 65 -4.24 1.39 -9.26
C LYS A 65 -2.90 0.95 -9.80
N ALA A 66 -2.92 0.15 -10.86
CA ALA A 66 -1.72 -0.11 -11.66
C ALA A 66 -1.26 1.19 -12.35
N VAL A 67 0.04 1.47 -12.34
CA VAL A 67 0.60 2.64 -13.01
C VAL A 67 0.80 2.32 -14.49
N ALA A 68 -0.02 2.93 -15.34
CA ALA A 68 0.06 2.73 -16.78
C ALA A 68 1.43 3.16 -17.35
N ARG A 69 1.91 2.39 -18.33
CA ARG A 69 3.15 2.67 -19.08
C ARG A 69 2.99 3.99 -19.85
N LYS A 70 3.55 5.09 -19.34
CA LYS A 70 3.66 6.34 -20.11
C LYS A 70 4.86 6.26 -21.04
N ARG A 71 4.77 6.82 -22.26
CA ARG A 71 5.85 6.82 -23.27
C ARG A 71 7.20 7.39 -22.77
N ARG A 72 7.20 8.23 -21.73
CA ARG A 72 8.41 8.78 -21.07
C ARG A 72 8.84 8.01 -19.81
N ASP A 73 7.99 7.14 -19.28
CA ASP A 73 8.25 6.32 -18.10
C ASP A 73 8.46 4.86 -18.52
N CYS A 74 9.46 4.63 -19.39
CA CYS A 74 9.83 3.31 -19.95
C CYS A 74 10.15 2.21 -18.92
N GLY A 75 10.08 2.50 -17.62
CA GLY A 75 10.50 1.62 -16.53
C GLY A 75 9.41 1.15 -15.57
N LEU A 76 8.11 1.35 -15.81
CA LEU A 76 7.07 1.05 -14.79
C LEU A 76 5.99 -0.01 -15.13
N PRO A 77 6.24 -1.08 -15.91
CA PRO A 77 5.24 -2.14 -16.10
C PRO A 77 4.94 -2.98 -14.83
N ARG A 78 5.59 -2.67 -13.70
CA ARG A 78 5.54 -3.44 -12.43
C ARG A 78 5.20 -2.56 -11.24
N ALA A 79 4.62 -1.38 -11.49
CA ALA A 79 4.35 -0.40 -10.48
C ALA A 79 2.85 -0.19 -10.27
N PHE A 80 2.50 0.08 -9.03
CA PHE A 80 1.15 0.42 -8.61
C PHE A 80 1.18 1.60 -7.64
N GLU A 81 0.05 2.26 -7.51
CA GLU A 81 -0.13 3.45 -6.70
C GLU A 81 -1.25 3.22 -5.69
N ILE A 82 -0.97 3.51 -4.43
CA ILE A 82 -1.94 3.53 -3.34
C ILE A 82 -2.19 4.98 -2.99
N PHE A 83 -3.43 5.43 -3.17
CA PHE A 83 -3.85 6.78 -2.86
C PHE A 83 -4.62 6.79 -1.54
N THR A 84 -4.05 7.46 -0.54
CA THR A 84 -4.73 7.81 0.71
C THR A 84 -5.12 9.28 0.69
N GLU A 85 -5.94 9.71 1.65
CA GLU A 85 -6.37 11.11 1.78
C GLU A 85 -5.18 12.09 1.89
N SER A 86 -4.17 11.72 2.66
CA SER A 86 -3.03 12.60 2.94
C SER A 86 -1.86 12.40 1.96
N ARG A 87 -1.77 11.23 1.29
CA ARG A 87 -0.57 10.87 0.53
C ARG A 87 -0.81 9.81 -0.54
N SER A 88 -0.05 9.91 -1.63
CA SER A 88 0.10 8.83 -2.60
C SER A 88 1.41 8.05 -2.43
N TYR A 89 1.33 6.72 -2.54
CA TYR A 89 2.46 5.78 -2.48
C TYR A 89 2.60 5.06 -3.82
N VAL A 90 3.64 5.39 -4.59
CA VAL A 90 3.96 4.64 -5.81
C VAL A 90 4.99 3.57 -5.48
N LEU A 91 4.57 2.32 -5.57
CA LEU A 91 5.37 1.14 -5.27
C LEU A 91 5.68 0.37 -6.55
N LYS A 92 6.85 -0.26 -6.62
CA LYS A 92 7.26 -1.10 -7.74
C LYS A 92 7.72 -2.47 -7.25
N ALA A 93 7.12 -3.52 -7.80
CA ALA A 93 7.47 -4.90 -7.54
C ALA A 93 8.65 -5.37 -8.42
N GLN A 94 9.20 -6.54 -8.06
CA GLN A 94 10.30 -7.17 -8.78
C GLN A 94 9.89 -7.59 -10.20
N ASP A 95 8.69 -8.14 -10.36
CA ASP A 95 8.12 -8.63 -11.60
C ASP A 95 6.61 -8.27 -11.68
N GLU A 96 5.98 -8.61 -12.80
CA GLU A 96 4.58 -8.29 -13.07
C GLU A 96 3.62 -9.16 -12.26
N GLN A 97 3.95 -10.44 -12.08
CA GLN A 97 3.16 -11.36 -11.28
C GLN A 97 3.07 -10.87 -9.83
N ARG A 98 4.19 -10.49 -9.23
CA ARG A 98 4.22 -9.91 -7.88
C ARG A 98 3.43 -8.61 -7.82
N ALA A 99 3.52 -7.74 -8.82
CA ALA A 99 2.72 -6.52 -8.84
C ALA A 99 1.21 -6.82 -8.84
N GLN A 100 0.77 -7.81 -9.61
CA GLN A 100 -0.62 -8.26 -9.67
C GLN A 100 -1.07 -8.90 -8.34
N GLU A 101 -0.24 -9.76 -7.75
CA GLU A 101 -0.51 -10.36 -6.42
C GLU A 101 -0.70 -9.27 -5.35
N TRP A 102 0.20 -8.28 -5.31
CA TRP A 102 0.08 -7.14 -4.40
C TRP A 102 -1.22 -6.35 -4.63
N LEU A 103 -1.53 -6.00 -5.88
CA LEU A 103 -2.77 -5.31 -6.23
C LEU A 103 -4.01 -6.07 -5.77
N GLN A 104 -4.06 -7.39 -6.03
CA GLN A 104 -5.19 -8.22 -5.65
C GLN A 104 -5.35 -8.30 -4.14
N CYS A 105 -4.28 -8.61 -3.41
CA CYS A 105 -4.31 -8.72 -1.95
C CYS A 105 -4.70 -7.40 -1.29
N ILE A 106 -4.14 -6.27 -1.73
CA ILE A 106 -4.48 -4.95 -1.18
C ILE A 106 -5.94 -4.61 -1.48
N ASN A 107 -6.44 -4.82 -2.70
CA ASN A 107 -7.83 -4.51 -3.04
C ASN A 107 -8.83 -5.31 -2.18
N VAL A 108 -8.57 -6.61 -1.96
CA VAL A 108 -9.40 -7.44 -1.09
C VAL A 108 -9.36 -6.92 0.35
N ALA A 109 -8.17 -6.59 0.86
CA ALA A 109 -8.01 -6.10 2.23
C ALA A 109 -8.66 -4.72 2.44
N VAL A 110 -8.57 -3.80 1.48
CA VAL A 110 -9.28 -2.51 1.49
C VAL A 110 -10.79 -2.72 1.52
N ALA A 111 -11.33 -3.58 0.66
CA ALA A 111 -12.76 -3.86 0.64
C ALA A 111 -13.25 -4.44 1.98
N GLN A 112 -12.49 -5.37 2.56
CA GLN A 112 -12.79 -5.95 3.87
C GLN A 112 -12.70 -4.91 5.01
N ALA A 113 -11.68 -4.06 5.00
CA ALA A 113 -11.50 -3.01 6.00
C ALA A 113 -12.65 -1.99 5.98
N GLN A 114 -13.04 -1.53 4.80
CA GLN A 114 -14.15 -0.59 4.64
C GLN A 114 -15.50 -1.20 5.02
N ALA A 115 -15.72 -2.48 4.73
CA ALA A 115 -16.94 -3.18 5.15
C ALA A 115 -17.04 -3.25 6.69
N ARG A 116 -15.93 -3.56 7.37
CA ARG A 116 -15.87 -3.62 8.84
C ARG A 116 -16.09 -2.25 9.48
N GLU A 117 -15.48 -1.19 8.94
CA GLU A 117 -15.68 0.16 9.46
C GLU A 117 -17.14 0.63 9.33
N ARG A 118 -17.80 0.35 8.20
CA ARG A 118 -19.22 0.68 8.02
C ARG A 118 -20.10 0.00 9.06
N GLN A 119 -19.88 -1.30 9.29
CA GLN A 119 -20.60 -2.05 10.33
C GLN A 119 -20.36 -1.48 11.72
N GLN A 120 -19.13 -1.03 12.00
CA GLN A 120 -18.79 -0.45 13.29
C GLN A 120 -19.43 0.93 13.50
N GLN A 121 -19.50 1.76 12.45
CA GLN A 121 -20.18 3.06 12.47
C GLN A 121 -21.69 2.93 12.63
N GLU A 122 -22.29 1.93 12.00
CA GLU A 122 -23.71 1.61 12.19
C GLU A 122 -23.94 1.19 13.65
N ALA A 123 -23.12 0.31 14.22
CA ALA A 123 -23.26 -0.14 15.60
C ALA A 123 -23.15 0.99 16.64
N THR A 124 -22.27 1.99 16.44
CA THR A 124 -22.17 3.15 17.34
C THR A 124 -23.27 4.18 17.15
N THR A 125 -23.95 4.21 16.00
CA THR A 125 -25.05 5.16 15.75
C THR A 125 -26.36 4.73 16.44
N TYR A 126 -26.46 3.47 16.87
CA TYR A 126 -27.64 2.91 17.55
C TYR A 126 -27.46 2.74 19.08
N LEU A 127 -26.45 3.38 19.67
CA LEU A 127 -26.26 3.52 21.13
C LEU A 127 -26.53 4.97 21.57
#